data_AF-A0A6A3IUU4-F1
#
_entry.id   AF-A0A6A3IUU4-F1
#
_cell.length_a   1.000
_cell.length_b   1.000
_cell.length_c   1.000
_cell.angle_alpha   90.00
_cell.angle_beta   90.00
_cell.angle_gamma   90.00
#
_symmetry.space_group_name_H-M   'P 1'
#
loop_
_entity.id
_entity.type
_entity.pdbx_description
1 polymer ?
#
loop_
_entity_poly.entity_id
_entity_poly.type
_entity_poly.pdbx_seq_one_letter_code
_entity_poly.pdbx_strand_id
1 'polypeptide(L)'
;MPHAARLLSLPARSPHSLSPPAHVANGTSSDHRILTPAEIRCGSRTFLADLDRARARDLQERIQRIQQRRDAGAHRLHSELERWGISIPEPHSRTSTARGSLRYRLDHNKQAAYSAYLLRSGTRLPDFIRLLRGEDASDLSPNKAFQVPDHKPSWGSYRFADQWRNVVRQGVVPRWKDGFPSQDTPPPNHGSARRALNVLIKNIRKGQDEDRYLVLDIDLLGHLDGIFCSPFGAVLKGDKPLSEDARVIHDLSFPVHGSVNEFTVPETKINVHYDGARAIAARIEEVETHYPGLARLMSGDVSGAFRHIPLHADHCGRFAGTIPELGVLIVDLCCPFGWRNSPAAYAIAGGAINHLYSTSKALWPLQPARGTGEFDDKVWCDDHNCVEPAVALGWRDRRRSSAQRWLLSWDRPPVTKTNLRRG
;
A
#
# COMPACT_ATOMS: atom_id res chain seq x y z
N MET A 1 39.23 -33.04 -9.45
CA MET A 1 38.67 -34.35 -9.88
C MET A 1 39.26 -35.44 -8.99
N PRO A 2 38.49 -36.42 -8.49
CA PRO A 2 37.18 -36.36 -7.79
C PRO A 2 37.20 -37.16 -6.45
N HIS A 3 36.34 -36.86 -5.47
CA HIS A 3 35.24 -37.69 -4.88
C HIS A 3 35.27 -37.43 -3.35
N ALA A 4 34.22 -37.39 -2.54
CA ALA A 4 32.78 -37.52 -2.67
C ALA A 4 32.14 -36.82 -1.44
N ALA A 5 31.06 -36.07 -1.64
CA ALA A 5 30.24 -35.49 -0.57
C ALA A 5 29.11 -36.45 -0.20
N ARG A 6 28.89 -36.70 1.09
CA ARG A 6 27.70 -37.39 1.62
C ARG A 6 26.67 -36.34 2.06
N LEU A 7 25.63 -36.18 1.24
CA LEU A 7 24.39 -35.47 1.57
C LEU A 7 23.50 -36.39 2.42
N LEU A 8 23.06 -35.90 3.57
CA LEU A 8 21.94 -36.46 4.33
C LEU A 8 20.64 -35.87 3.77
N SER A 9 19.78 -36.78 3.35
CA SER A 9 18.49 -36.57 2.71
C SER A 9 17.36 -36.27 3.71
N LEU A 10 16.62 -35.19 3.46
CA LEU A 10 15.26 -34.96 3.96
C LEU A 10 14.36 -34.58 2.77
N PRO A 11 13.06 -34.95 2.78
CA PRO A 11 12.26 -35.07 1.57
C PRO A 11 11.84 -33.71 1.01
N ALA A 12 12.08 -33.52 -0.28
CA ALA A 12 11.54 -32.41 -1.05
C ALA A 12 10.01 -32.53 -1.11
N ARG A 13 9.29 -31.53 -0.59
CA ARG A 13 7.88 -31.32 -0.93
C ARG A 13 7.82 -30.75 -2.35
N SER A 14 7.31 -31.55 -3.28
CA SER A 14 7.06 -31.18 -4.66
C SER A 14 6.13 -29.97 -4.78
N PRO A 15 6.36 -29.04 -5.71
CA PRO A 15 5.33 -28.12 -6.14
C PRO A 15 4.20 -28.93 -6.80
N HIS A 16 2.95 -28.68 -6.42
CA HIS A 16 1.79 -29.27 -7.07
C HIS A 16 1.75 -28.80 -8.54
N SER A 17 2.38 -29.58 -9.42
CA SER A 17 2.18 -29.53 -10.85
C SER A 17 0.77 -30.00 -11.13
N LEU A 18 -0.08 -29.12 -11.65
CA LEU A 18 -1.25 -29.55 -12.39
C LEU A 18 -0.74 -30.32 -13.61
N SER A 19 -0.82 -31.66 -13.55
CA SER A 19 -0.54 -32.51 -14.70
C SER A 19 -1.42 -32.07 -15.86
N PRO A 20 -0.89 -31.91 -17.09
CA PRO A 20 -1.73 -31.79 -18.27
C PRO A 20 -2.54 -33.10 -18.41
N PRO A 21 -3.80 -33.04 -18.90
CA PRO A 21 -4.55 -34.25 -19.17
C PRO A 21 -3.77 -35.11 -20.18
N ALA A 22 -3.74 -36.41 -19.93
CA ALA A 22 -3.02 -37.40 -20.71
C ALA A 22 -3.32 -37.25 -22.22
N HIS A 23 -2.27 -37.38 -23.04
CA HIS A 23 -2.43 -37.63 -24.47
C HIS A 23 -3.31 -38.86 -24.66
N VAL A 24 -4.54 -38.64 -25.12
CA VAL A 24 -5.43 -39.70 -25.58
C VAL A 24 -4.80 -40.25 -26.86
N ALA A 25 -4.34 -41.49 -26.80
CA ALA A 25 -3.91 -42.25 -27.94
C ALA A 25 -5.03 -42.31 -28.99
N ASN A 26 -4.65 -42.22 -30.26
CA ASN A 26 -5.54 -42.37 -31.42
C ASN A 26 -6.37 -43.65 -31.31
N GLY A 27 -7.62 -43.50 -30.89
CA GLY A 27 -8.66 -44.51 -30.91
C GLY A 27 -9.91 -43.88 -31.50
N THR A 28 -10.24 -44.28 -32.72
CA THR A 28 -11.42 -43.85 -33.48
C THR A 28 -12.71 -44.25 -32.76
N SER A 29 -13.37 -43.31 -32.09
CA SER A 29 -14.83 -43.32 -31.87
C SER A 29 -15.29 -41.92 -31.46
N SER A 30 -15.80 -41.18 -32.45
CA SER A 30 -16.40 -39.86 -32.30
C SER A 30 -17.74 -39.96 -31.58
N ASP A 31 -17.74 -39.61 -30.29
CA ASP A 31 -18.97 -39.27 -29.56
C ASP A 31 -18.74 -37.92 -28.84
N HIS A 32 -18.69 -36.84 -29.63
CA HIS A 32 -18.68 -35.48 -29.11
C HIS A 32 -20.08 -35.13 -28.59
N ARG A 33 -20.39 -35.56 -27.37
CA ARG A 33 -21.59 -35.11 -26.67
C ARG A 33 -21.53 -33.58 -26.52
N ILE A 34 -22.41 -32.89 -27.24
CA ILE A 34 -22.63 -31.45 -27.09
C ILE A 34 -23.25 -31.23 -25.70
N LEU A 35 -22.50 -30.60 -24.80
CA LEU A 35 -23.00 -30.26 -23.46
C LEU A 35 -24.23 -29.36 -23.58
N THR A 36 -25.27 -29.69 -22.82
CA THR A 36 -26.48 -28.86 -22.78
C THR A 36 -26.16 -27.50 -22.14
N PRO A 37 -26.92 -26.43 -22.46
CA PRO A 37 -26.77 -25.13 -21.80
C PRO A 37 -26.85 -25.21 -20.26
N ALA A 38 -27.55 -26.19 -19.70
CA ALA A 38 -27.63 -26.40 -18.26
C ALA A 38 -26.34 -27.02 -17.67
N GLU A 39 -25.73 -28.00 -18.35
CA GLU A 39 -24.45 -28.60 -17.95
C GLU A 39 -23.30 -27.59 -18.07
N ILE A 40 -23.30 -26.78 -19.13
CA ILE A 40 -22.37 -25.65 -19.32
C ILE A 40 -22.50 -24.66 -18.15
N ARG A 41 -23.73 -24.28 -17.79
CA ARG A 41 -24.00 -23.39 -16.65
C ARG A 41 -23.56 -24.00 -15.31
N CYS A 42 -23.84 -25.29 -15.08
CA CYS A 42 -23.45 -25.98 -13.85
C CYS A 42 -21.93 -26.10 -13.72
N GLY A 43 -21.24 -26.60 -14.75
CA GLY A 43 -19.78 -26.70 -14.80
C GLY A 43 -19.08 -25.35 -14.64
N SER A 44 -19.66 -24.27 -15.20
CA SER A 44 -19.17 -22.90 -15.00
C SER A 44 -19.22 -22.45 -13.54
N ARG A 45 -20.30 -22.77 -12.82
CA ARG A 45 -20.49 -22.39 -11.42
C ARG A 45 -19.52 -23.13 -10.51
N THR A 46 -19.34 -24.43 -10.73
CA THR A 46 -18.39 -25.25 -9.98
C THR A 46 -16.96 -24.78 -10.21
N PHE A 47 -16.56 -24.56 -11.47
CA PHE A 47 -15.23 -24.05 -11.81
C PHE A 47 -14.96 -22.68 -11.18
N LEU A 48 -15.92 -21.75 -11.26
CA LEU A 48 -15.77 -20.43 -10.64
C LEU A 48 -15.65 -20.53 -9.11
N ALA A 49 -16.47 -21.38 -8.47
CA ALA A 49 -16.38 -21.63 -7.04
C ALA A 49 -15.04 -22.25 -6.63
N ASP A 50 -14.48 -23.16 -7.42
CA ASP A 50 -13.16 -23.74 -7.19
C ASP A 50 -12.04 -22.71 -7.35
N LEU A 51 -12.13 -21.88 -8.39
CA LEU A 51 -11.19 -20.79 -8.62
C LEU A 51 -11.23 -19.75 -7.49
N ASP A 52 -12.42 -19.39 -7.01
CA ASP A 52 -12.59 -18.46 -5.90
C ASP A 52 -12.10 -19.06 -4.58
N ARG A 53 -12.34 -20.35 -4.33
CA ARG A 53 -11.75 -21.06 -3.19
C ARG A 53 -10.23 -21.08 -3.25
N ALA A 54 -9.64 -21.32 -4.42
CA ALA A 54 -8.20 -21.30 -4.59
C ALA A 54 -7.61 -19.90 -4.35
N ARG A 55 -8.23 -18.85 -4.90
CA ARG A 55 -7.84 -17.45 -4.68
C ARG A 55 -7.99 -17.03 -3.22
N ALA A 56 -9.05 -17.47 -2.55
CA ALA A 56 -9.28 -17.18 -1.14
C ALA A 56 -8.21 -17.82 -0.25
N ARG A 57 -7.82 -19.09 -0.53
CA ARG A 57 -6.73 -19.77 0.18
C ARG A 57 -5.40 -19.06 0.00
N ASP A 58 -5.03 -18.75 -1.25
CA ASP A 58 -3.79 -18.02 -1.56
C ASP A 58 -3.74 -16.64 -0.86
N LEU A 59 -4.86 -15.91 -0.88
CA LEU A 59 -4.97 -14.64 -0.18
C LEU A 59 -4.84 -14.81 1.34
N GLN A 60 -5.45 -15.84 1.93
CA GLN A 60 -5.38 -16.11 3.35
C GLN A 60 -3.97 -16.48 3.80
N GLU A 61 -3.29 -17.39 3.09
CA GLU A 61 -1.90 -17.73 3.35
C GLU A 61 -0.98 -16.51 3.28
N ARG A 62 -1.24 -15.62 2.31
CA ARG A 62 -0.51 -14.37 2.21
C ARG A 62 -0.75 -13.43 3.38
N ILE A 63 -2.01 -13.20 3.76
CA ILE A 63 -2.35 -12.37 4.93
C ILE A 63 -1.66 -12.92 6.17
N GLN A 64 -1.67 -14.25 6.34
CA GLN A 64 -1.00 -14.91 7.46
C GLN A 64 0.52 -14.65 7.46
N ARG A 65 1.19 -14.77 6.30
CA ARG A 65 2.63 -14.45 6.17
C ARG A 65 2.93 -12.99 6.52
N ILE A 66 2.07 -12.06 6.10
CA ILE A 66 2.24 -10.63 6.40
C ILE A 66 2.08 -10.38 7.89
N GLN A 67 1.09 -11.00 8.53
CA GLN A 67 0.88 -10.92 9.97
C GLN A 67 2.11 -11.45 10.72
N GLN A 68 2.60 -12.64 10.38
CA GLN A 68 3.80 -13.21 10.99
C GLN A 68 5.02 -12.28 10.89
N ARG A 69 5.24 -11.65 9.73
CA ARG A 69 6.33 -10.69 9.53
C ARG A 69 6.16 -9.43 10.38
N ARG A 70 4.94 -8.93 10.51
CA ARG A 70 4.62 -7.77 11.37
C ARG A 70 4.77 -8.10 12.85
N ASP A 71 4.27 -9.27 13.27
CA ASP A 71 4.34 -9.73 14.65
C ASP A 71 5.80 -9.96 15.08
N ALA A 72 6.63 -10.52 14.20
CA ALA A 72 8.06 -10.66 14.45
C ALA A 72 8.76 -9.31 14.62
N GLY A 73 8.43 -8.32 13.77
CA GLY A 73 8.92 -6.96 13.88
C GLY A 73 8.47 -6.28 15.19
N ALA A 74 7.18 -6.37 15.51
CA ALA A 74 6.61 -5.82 16.73
C ALA A 74 7.23 -6.44 17.98
N HIS A 75 7.43 -7.77 18.00
CA HIS A 75 8.07 -8.45 19.12
C HIS A 75 9.49 -7.91 19.37
N ARG A 76 10.29 -7.72 18.30
CA ARG A 76 11.62 -7.12 18.43
C ARG A 76 11.58 -5.68 18.94
N LEU A 77 10.67 -4.86 18.42
CA LEU A 77 10.48 -3.49 18.91
C LEU A 77 10.16 -3.51 20.41
N HIS A 78 9.25 -4.37 20.85
CA HIS A 78 8.89 -4.53 22.26
C HIS A 78 10.08 -4.98 23.11
N SER A 79 10.82 -6.01 22.68
CA SER A 79 12.01 -6.49 23.40
C SER A 79 13.08 -5.42 23.51
N GLU A 80 13.30 -4.63 22.46
CA GLU A 80 14.24 -3.51 22.49
C GLU A 80 13.76 -2.40 23.44
N LEU A 81 12.48 -2.03 23.44
CA LEU A 81 11.95 -1.06 24.40
C LEU A 81 12.10 -1.55 25.85
N GLU A 82 11.78 -2.81 26.11
CA GLU A 82 11.92 -3.43 27.44
C GLU A 82 13.36 -3.45 27.93
N ARG A 83 14.33 -3.69 27.02
CA ARG A 83 15.77 -3.62 27.33
C ARG A 83 16.19 -2.26 27.86
N TRP A 84 15.50 -1.19 27.46
CA TRP A 84 15.70 0.18 27.95
C TRP A 84 14.73 0.59 29.08
N GLY A 85 14.01 -0.38 29.65
CA GLY A 85 13.05 -0.17 30.73
C GLY A 85 11.86 0.69 30.29
N ILE A 86 11.43 0.55 29.04
CA ILE A 86 10.30 1.30 28.47
C ILE A 86 9.19 0.30 28.14
N SER A 87 8.02 0.55 28.71
CA SER A 87 6.78 -0.08 28.29
C SER A 87 5.95 0.90 27.47
N ILE A 88 5.13 0.40 26.56
CA ILE A 88 4.11 1.19 25.85
C ILE A 88 2.77 0.86 26.49
N PRO A 89 2.18 1.76 27.29
CA PRO A 89 0.83 1.57 27.79
C PRO A 89 -0.19 1.53 26.66
N GLU A 90 -1.34 0.91 26.91
CA GLU A 90 -2.45 0.89 25.96
C GLU A 90 -2.80 2.30 25.48
N PRO A 91 -3.09 2.48 24.17
CA PRO A 91 -3.41 3.79 23.64
C PRO A 91 -4.65 4.40 24.31
N HIS A 92 -4.56 5.69 24.64
CA HIS A 92 -5.74 6.44 25.04
C HIS A 92 -6.81 6.44 23.94
N SER A 93 -8.08 6.57 24.36
CA SER A 93 -9.22 6.74 23.45
C SER A 93 -8.94 7.81 22.39
N ARG A 94 -9.18 7.45 21.12
CA ARG A 94 -8.96 8.34 19.95
C ARG A 94 -9.75 9.65 20.03
N THR A 95 -10.81 9.66 20.83
CA THR A 95 -11.74 10.77 20.96
C THR A 95 -12.09 11.03 22.40
N SER A 96 -12.41 12.27 22.71
CA SER A 96 -13.07 12.68 23.95
C SER A 96 -14.15 13.70 23.66
N THR A 97 -15.23 13.66 24.43
CA THR A 97 -16.24 14.70 24.39
C THR A 97 -15.88 15.77 25.41
N ALA A 98 -15.70 17.01 24.95
CA ALA A 98 -15.49 18.17 25.82
C ALA A 98 -16.49 19.25 25.46
N ARG A 99 -17.31 19.68 26.42
CA ARG A 99 -18.35 20.72 26.24
C ARG A 99 -19.27 20.46 25.03
N GLY A 100 -19.70 19.20 24.85
CA GLY A 100 -20.59 18.80 23.75
C GLY A 100 -19.93 18.68 22.37
N SER A 101 -18.62 18.95 22.23
CA SER A 101 -17.90 18.83 20.96
C SER A 101 -16.93 17.65 20.96
N LEU A 102 -16.85 16.95 19.82
CA LEU A 102 -15.94 15.82 19.60
C LEU A 102 -14.51 16.32 19.39
N ARG A 103 -13.61 15.96 20.30
CA ARG A 103 -12.17 16.23 20.18
C ARG A 103 -11.39 14.96 19.92
N TYR A 104 -10.50 15.00 18.93
CA TYR A 104 -9.57 13.90 18.66
C TYR A 104 -8.33 14.03 19.54
N ARG A 105 -7.65 12.91 19.81
CA ARG A 105 -6.44 12.83 20.61
C ARG A 105 -5.35 12.03 19.90
N LEU A 106 -4.10 12.45 20.05
CA LEU A 106 -2.95 11.66 19.64
C LEU A 106 -2.73 10.49 20.62
N ASP A 107 -1.95 9.50 20.20
CA ASP A 107 -1.44 8.48 21.11
C ASP A 107 -0.18 9.01 21.82
N HIS A 108 -0.39 9.70 22.94
CA HIS A 108 0.72 10.23 23.74
C HIS A 108 1.50 9.12 24.46
N ASN A 109 0.94 7.93 24.65
CA ASN A 109 1.66 6.81 25.27
C ASN A 109 2.71 6.26 24.28
N LYS A 110 2.30 6.05 23.03
CA LYS A 110 3.21 5.66 21.95
C LYS A 110 4.26 6.73 21.67
N GLN A 111 3.85 8.01 21.64
CA GLN A 111 4.78 9.14 21.53
C GLN A 111 5.83 9.11 22.63
N ALA A 112 5.42 9.11 23.91
CA ALA A 112 6.33 9.18 25.04
C ALA A 112 7.30 8.00 25.08
N ALA A 113 6.83 6.79 24.79
CA ALA A 113 7.68 5.60 24.77
C ALA A 113 8.75 5.67 23.68
N TYR A 114 8.38 6.11 22.47
CA TYR A 114 9.31 6.23 21.35
C TYR A 114 10.31 7.37 21.56
N SER A 115 9.86 8.50 22.10
CA SER A 115 10.72 9.61 22.46
C SER A 115 11.73 9.21 23.54
N ALA A 116 11.26 8.53 24.60
CA ALA A 116 12.11 8.04 25.67
C ALA A 116 13.15 7.03 25.16
N TYR A 117 12.78 6.17 24.20
CA TYR A 117 13.72 5.21 23.62
C TYR A 117 14.83 5.92 22.85
N LEU A 118 14.49 6.84 21.95
CA LEU A 118 15.47 7.61 21.19
C LEU A 118 16.42 8.36 22.12
N LEU A 119 15.89 9.01 23.15
CA LEU A 119 16.68 9.77 24.11
C LEU A 119 17.61 8.88 24.96
N ARG A 120 17.10 7.77 25.52
CA ARG A 120 17.87 6.90 26.42
C ARG A 120 18.92 6.06 25.67
N SER A 121 18.56 5.57 24.49
CA SER A 121 19.43 4.68 23.72
C SER A 121 20.46 5.39 22.86
N GLY A 122 20.23 6.68 22.54
CA GLY A 122 21.01 7.39 21.53
C GLY A 122 20.85 6.81 20.12
N THR A 123 19.83 5.98 19.89
CA THR A 123 19.56 5.38 18.58
C THR A 123 19.24 6.48 17.59
N ARG A 124 19.90 6.47 16.43
CA ARG A 124 19.62 7.43 15.36
C ARG A 124 18.21 7.22 14.83
N LEU A 125 17.53 8.30 14.44
CA LEU A 125 16.16 8.25 13.91
C LEU A 125 15.96 7.18 12.81
N PRO A 126 16.84 7.06 11.79
CA PRO A 126 16.65 6.04 10.77
C PRO A 126 16.69 4.61 11.30
N ASP A 127 17.55 4.33 12.27
CA ASP A 127 17.70 3.00 12.87
C ASP A 127 16.47 2.64 13.71
N PHE A 128 15.90 3.62 14.41
CA PHE A 128 14.62 3.45 15.09
C PHE A 128 13.46 3.22 14.11
N ILE A 129 13.42 3.93 12.98
CA ILE A 129 12.39 3.72 11.94
C ILE A 129 12.48 2.30 11.37
N ARG A 130 13.70 1.78 11.15
CA ARG A 130 13.93 0.39 10.73
C ARG A 130 13.39 -0.58 11.77
N LEU A 131 13.71 -0.36 13.05
CA LEU A 131 13.20 -1.18 14.16
C LEU A 131 11.66 -1.16 14.21
N LEU A 132 11.05 0.03 14.12
CA LEU A 132 9.59 0.21 14.11
C LEU A 132 8.91 -0.57 12.97
N ARG A 133 9.52 -0.58 11.79
CA ARG A 133 9.02 -1.32 10.62
C ARG A 133 9.36 -2.81 10.65
N GLY A 134 10.17 -3.26 11.59
CA GLY A 134 10.69 -4.62 11.66
C GLY A 134 11.66 -4.95 10.52
N GLU A 135 12.40 -3.97 10.01
CA GLU A 135 13.50 -4.18 9.06
C GLU A 135 14.68 -4.86 9.77
N ASP A 136 15.20 -5.94 9.19
CA ASP A 136 16.39 -6.65 9.70
C ASP A 136 17.19 -7.30 8.57
N ALA A 137 18.28 -8.00 8.91
CA ALA A 137 19.15 -8.65 7.93
C ALA A 137 18.44 -9.73 7.09
N SER A 138 17.36 -10.34 7.59
CA SER A 138 16.55 -11.34 6.88
C SER A 138 15.43 -10.73 6.05
N ASP A 139 14.93 -9.56 6.44
CA ASP A 139 13.85 -8.85 5.77
C ASP A 139 14.01 -7.34 5.89
N LEU A 140 14.70 -6.77 4.90
CA LEU A 140 14.95 -5.33 4.77
C LEU A 140 13.69 -4.53 4.38
N SER A 141 12.57 -5.18 4.04
CA SER A 141 11.45 -4.45 3.46
C SER A 141 10.75 -3.55 4.49
N PRO A 142 10.56 -2.25 4.18
CA PRO A 142 9.88 -1.32 5.08
C PRO A 142 8.37 -1.57 5.18
N ASN A 143 7.77 -2.18 4.15
CA ASN A 143 6.35 -2.55 4.16
C ASN A 143 6.22 -4.06 3.97
N LYS A 144 5.85 -4.77 5.04
CA LYS A 144 5.74 -6.25 5.05
C LYS A 144 4.63 -6.80 4.14
N ALA A 145 3.77 -5.95 3.61
CA ALA A 145 2.74 -6.33 2.65
C ALA A 145 3.26 -6.39 1.20
N PHE A 146 4.35 -5.68 0.91
CA PHE A 146 4.87 -5.53 -0.45
C PHE A 146 5.60 -6.80 -0.90
N GLN A 147 5.42 -7.13 -2.18
CA GLN A 147 6.02 -8.30 -2.82
C GLN A 147 6.40 -8.01 -4.26
N VAL A 148 7.46 -8.66 -4.72
CA VAL A 148 7.82 -8.71 -6.13
C VAL A 148 7.24 -10.00 -6.71
N PRO A 149 6.34 -9.93 -7.70
CA PRO A 149 5.69 -11.12 -8.24
C PRO A 149 6.57 -11.84 -9.27
N ASP A 150 7.83 -12.15 -8.92
CA ASP A 150 8.81 -12.77 -9.83
C ASP A 150 8.37 -14.15 -10.36
N HIS A 151 7.45 -14.83 -9.67
CA HIS A 151 6.83 -16.08 -10.11
C HIS A 151 5.79 -15.90 -11.23
N LYS A 152 5.36 -14.66 -11.55
CA LYS A 152 4.45 -14.38 -12.66
C LYS A 152 5.26 -14.20 -13.95
N PRO A 153 5.07 -15.02 -14.98
CA PRO A 153 5.82 -14.88 -16.24
C PRO A 153 5.70 -13.48 -16.87
N SER A 154 4.53 -12.85 -16.74
CA SER A 154 4.31 -11.49 -17.26
C SER A 154 5.10 -10.42 -16.52
N TRP A 155 5.60 -10.66 -15.32
CA TRP A 155 6.34 -9.66 -14.55
C TRP A 155 7.64 -9.21 -15.25
N GLY A 156 8.28 -10.12 -16.00
CA GLY A 156 9.52 -9.80 -16.73
C GLY A 156 9.37 -8.71 -17.80
N SER A 157 8.15 -8.44 -18.28
CA SER A 157 7.87 -7.36 -19.22
C SER A 157 7.39 -6.06 -18.56
N TYR A 158 7.29 -6.01 -17.23
CA TYR A 158 6.87 -4.80 -16.55
C TYR A 158 7.96 -3.72 -16.61
N ARG A 159 7.63 -2.59 -17.23
CA ARG A 159 8.58 -1.49 -17.51
C ARG A 159 9.32 -0.92 -16.29
N PHE A 160 8.75 -1.05 -15.09
CA PHE A 160 9.37 -0.57 -13.84
C PHE A 160 9.65 -1.71 -12.84
N ALA A 161 9.88 -2.94 -13.31
CA ALA A 161 10.10 -4.11 -12.45
C ALA A 161 11.27 -3.92 -11.47
N ASP A 162 12.39 -3.38 -11.94
CA ASP A 162 13.57 -3.15 -11.10
C ASP A 162 13.34 -2.03 -10.08
N GLN A 163 12.68 -0.95 -10.49
CA GLN A 163 12.31 0.15 -9.60
C GLN A 163 11.32 -0.33 -8.54
N TRP A 164 10.35 -1.17 -8.90
CA TRP A 164 9.44 -1.79 -7.92
C TRP A 164 10.21 -2.67 -6.95
N ARG A 165 11.11 -3.54 -7.45
CA ARG A 165 11.96 -4.39 -6.59
C ARG A 165 12.76 -3.55 -5.60
N ASN A 166 13.29 -2.40 -6.01
CA ASN A 166 13.97 -1.46 -5.11
C ASN A 166 13.00 -0.86 -4.07
N VAL A 167 11.82 -0.39 -4.47
CA VAL A 167 10.80 0.14 -3.54
C VAL A 167 10.37 -0.93 -2.52
N VAL A 168 10.17 -2.18 -2.94
CA VAL A 168 9.85 -3.30 -2.03
C VAL A 168 10.99 -3.55 -1.04
N ARG A 169 12.23 -3.51 -1.51
CA ARG A 169 13.41 -3.85 -0.71
C ARG A 169 13.75 -2.79 0.34
N GLN A 170 13.68 -1.51 0.00
CA GLN A 170 14.23 -0.44 0.84
C GLN A 170 13.35 0.82 0.91
N GLY A 171 12.21 0.82 0.21
CA GLY A 171 11.39 2.01 0.04
C GLY A 171 11.96 2.98 -0.99
N VAL A 172 11.31 4.13 -1.11
CA VAL A 172 11.72 5.20 -2.02
C VAL A 172 12.91 5.92 -1.42
N VAL A 173 14.01 6.03 -2.18
CA VAL A 173 15.21 6.80 -1.81
C VAL A 173 15.16 8.15 -2.55
N PRO A 174 14.78 9.26 -1.89
CA PRO A 174 14.81 10.57 -2.51
C PRO A 174 16.22 10.99 -2.92
N ARG A 175 16.32 11.67 -4.05
CA ARG A 175 17.53 12.38 -4.46
C ARG A 175 17.38 13.86 -4.11
N TRP A 176 18.42 14.42 -3.54
CA TRP A 176 18.45 15.79 -3.04
C TRP A 176 19.48 16.60 -3.83
N LYS A 177 19.18 17.88 -4.06
CA LYS A 177 20.15 18.83 -4.64
C LYS A 177 21.28 19.04 -3.63
N ASP A 178 22.46 19.40 -4.12
CA ASP A 178 23.58 19.75 -3.27
C ASP A 178 23.23 20.94 -2.36
N GLY A 179 23.79 20.94 -1.15
CA GLY A 179 23.54 22.00 -0.18
C GLY A 179 22.13 21.97 0.44
N PHE A 180 21.51 20.79 0.55
CA PHE A 180 20.28 20.65 1.36
C PHE A 180 20.55 21.18 2.78
N PRO A 181 19.84 22.22 3.24
CA PRO A 181 20.20 22.93 4.46
C PRO A 181 19.83 22.14 5.72
N SER A 182 20.63 22.32 6.76
CA SER A 182 20.21 22.04 8.13
C SER A 182 19.16 23.07 8.56
N GLN A 183 18.25 22.67 9.45
CA GLN A 183 17.21 23.56 9.97
C GLN A 183 17.23 23.54 11.49
N ASP A 184 17.57 24.67 12.10
CA ASP A 184 17.62 24.79 13.56
C ASP A 184 16.26 25.16 14.15
N THR A 185 15.47 25.96 13.43
CA THR A 185 14.14 26.41 13.85
C THR A 185 13.07 25.98 12.84
N PRO A 186 12.11 25.13 13.24
CA PRO A 186 10.98 24.78 12.39
C PRO A 186 10.12 25.99 12.02
N PRO A 187 9.54 26.05 10.80
CA PRO A 187 8.64 27.11 10.40
C PRO A 187 7.31 27.01 11.17
N PRO A 188 6.62 28.14 11.43
CA PRO A 188 5.30 28.12 12.04
C PRO A 188 4.26 27.50 11.09
N ASN A 189 3.32 26.75 11.65
CA ASN A 189 2.18 26.24 10.90
C ASN A 189 1.32 27.37 10.35
N HIS A 190 0.76 27.15 9.16
CA HIS A 190 -0.16 28.09 8.54
C HIS A 190 -1.38 28.33 9.43
N GLY A 191 -1.92 29.55 9.42
CA GLY A 191 -3.10 29.89 10.22
C GLY A 191 -4.31 28.98 9.95
N SER A 192 -4.41 28.40 8.75
CA SER A 192 -5.44 27.42 8.40
C SER A 192 -5.30 26.10 9.15
N ALA A 193 -4.09 25.58 9.34
CA ALA A 193 -3.86 24.36 10.14
C ALA A 193 -4.23 24.57 11.60
N ARG A 194 -3.90 25.74 12.16
CA ARG A 194 -4.27 26.10 13.54
C ARG A 194 -5.79 26.13 13.74
N ARG A 195 -6.54 26.68 12.77
CA ARG A 195 -8.02 26.64 12.78
C ARG A 195 -8.58 25.23 12.58
N ALA A 196 -7.87 24.36 11.86
CA ALA A 196 -8.24 22.98 11.60
C ALA A 196 -7.61 21.98 12.59
N LEU A 197 -7.07 22.43 13.73
CA LEU A 197 -6.22 21.61 14.61
C LEU A 197 -6.87 20.28 15.01
N ASN A 198 -8.18 20.27 15.30
CA ASN A 198 -8.90 19.05 15.65
C ASN A 198 -8.92 18.01 14.50
N VAL A 199 -9.05 18.47 13.25
CA VAL A 199 -9.00 17.62 12.04
C VAL A 199 -7.57 17.17 11.75
N LEU A 200 -6.57 18.03 12.00
CA LEU A 200 -5.15 17.68 11.93
C LEU A 200 -4.81 16.55 12.91
N ILE A 201 -5.24 16.65 14.18
CA ILE A 201 -5.05 15.61 15.19
C ILE A 201 -5.72 14.30 14.76
N LYS A 202 -6.95 14.35 14.24
CA LYS A 202 -7.64 13.17 13.70
C LYS A 202 -6.80 12.45 12.64
N ASN A 203 -6.24 13.20 11.70
CA ASN A 203 -5.48 12.67 10.58
C ASN A 203 -4.13 12.10 11.01
N ILE A 204 -3.42 12.79 11.91
CA ILE A 204 -2.16 12.31 12.48
C ILE A 204 -2.42 11.06 13.31
N ARG A 205 -3.42 11.05 14.20
CA ARG A 205 -3.78 9.87 15.00
C ARG A 205 -4.04 8.65 14.13
N LYS A 206 -4.80 8.82 13.03
CA LYS A 206 -5.03 7.73 12.07
C LYS A 206 -3.73 7.20 11.47
N GLY A 207 -2.79 8.08 11.09
CA GLY A 207 -1.51 7.63 10.54
C GLY A 207 -0.55 7.08 11.59
N GLN A 208 -0.62 7.54 12.84
CA GLN A 208 0.14 7.00 13.97
C GLN A 208 -0.31 5.57 14.32
N ASP A 209 -1.62 5.30 14.28
CA ASP A 209 -2.19 3.95 14.47
C ASP A 209 -1.84 3.00 13.32
N GLU A 210 -1.52 3.53 12.15
CA GLU A 210 -1.25 2.78 10.92
C GLU A 210 0.25 2.80 10.56
N ASP A 211 1.12 3.22 11.50
CA ASP A 211 2.58 3.31 11.37
C ASP A 211 3.06 4.07 10.13
N ARG A 212 2.29 5.08 9.73
CA ARG A 212 2.63 6.02 8.65
C ARG A 212 3.21 7.33 9.13
N TYR A 213 2.94 7.66 10.38
CA TYR A 213 3.56 8.79 11.07
C TYR A 213 4.29 8.26 12.30
N LEU A 214 5.53 8.67 12.44
CA LEU A 214 6.21 8.61 13.72
C LEU A 214 5.96 9.93 14.45
N VAL A 215 5.33 9.86 15.63
CA VAL A 215 5.03 11.01 16.47
C VAL A 215 5.95 10.96 17.69
N LEU A 216 6.71 12.03 17.89
CA LEU A 216 7.75 12.18 18.91
C LEU A 216 7.54 13.47 19.69
N ASP A 217 8.26 13.62 20.79
CA ASP A 217 8.31 14.87 21.56
C ASP A 217 9.10 15.91 20.78
N ILE A 218 8.60 17.15 20.76
CA ILE A 218 9.24 18.26 20.05
C ILE A 218 10.65 18.57 20.57
N ASP A 219 10.92 18.26 21.85
CA ASP A 219 12.22 18.48 22.50
C ASP A 219 13.35 17.61 21.91
N LEU A 220 12.99 16.59 21.13
CA LEU A 220 13.97 15.79 20.39
C LEU A 220 14.56 16.50 19.17
N LEU A 221 14.02 17.64 18.73
CA LEU A 221 14.54 18.37 17.56
C LEU A 221 16.06 18.62 17.64
N GLY A 222 16.56 19.05 18.80
CA GLY A 222 17.99 19.30 19.00
C GLY A 222 18.84 18.04 19.18
N HIS A 223 18.21 16.88 19.32
CA HIS A 223 18.86 15.59 19.56
C HIS A 223 18.89 14.69 18.32
N LEU A 224 18.09 15.01 17.30
CA LEU A 224 17.93 14.19 16.10
C LEU A 224 18.61 14.83 14.91
N ASP A 225 19.50 14.07 14.26
CA ASP A 225 20.14 14.49 13.03
C ASP A 225 19.20 14.38 11.82
N GLY A 226 19.36 15.31 10.87
CA GLY A 226 18.70 15.23 9.56
C GLY A 226 17.20 15.52 9.57
N ILE A 227 16.69 16.20 10.61
CA ILE A 227 15.32 16.69 10.64
C ILE A 227 15.20 17.95 9.77
N PHE A 228 14.17 17.96 8.92
CA PHE A 228 13.73 19.16 8.22
C PHE A 228 12.21 19.27 8.32
N CYS A 229 11.75 20.32 8.98
CA CYS A 229 10.33 20.56 9.23
C CYS A 229 9.72 21.48 8.18
N SER A 230 8.57 21.07 7.64
CA SER A 230 7.69 21.88 6.82
C SER A 230 6.40 22.19 7.57
N PRO A 231 5.74 23.32 7.29
CA PRO A 231 4.54 23.71 8.02
C PRO A 231 3.34 22.87 7.57
N PHE A 232 2.39 22.65 8.48
CA PHE A 232 1.07 22.15 8.14
C PHE A 232 0.17 23.30 7.68
N GLY A 233 -0.68 22.99 6.70
CA GLY A 233 -1.80 23.81 6.26
C GLY A 233 -3.11 23.02 6.25
N ALA A 234 -4.21 23.72 6.03
CA ALA A 234 -5.51 23.10 5.81
C ALA A 234 -6.32 23.86 4.76
N VAL A 235 -7.09 23.13 3.96
CA VAL A 235 -8.06 23.69 3.01
C VAL A 235 -9.44 23.09 3.24
N LEU A 236 -10.48 23.86 2.91
CA LEU A 236 -11.86 23.45 3.10
C LEU A 236 -12.17 22.17 2.32
N LYS A 237 -12.98 21.31 2.93
CA LYS A 237 -13.53 20.12 2.28
C LYS A 237 -15.04 20.29 2.14
N GLY A 238 -15.46 20.82 1.00
CA GLY A 238 -16.85 21.24 0.77
C GLY A 238 -17.20 22.49 1.58
N ASP A 239 -18.47 22.60 1.99
CA ASP A 239 -19.00 23.82 2.60
C ASP A 239 -18.88 23.86 4.13
N LYS A 240 -18.34 22.80 4.75
CA LYS A 240 -18.18 22.73 6.21
C LYS A 240 -16.97 23.58 6.66
N PRO A 241 -17.05 24.19 7.86
CA PRO A 241 -15.89 24.90 8.42
C PRO A 241 -14.66 24.00 8.57
N LEU A 242 -13.47 24.60 8.47
CA LEU A 242 -12.17 23.92 8.64
C LEU A 242 -12.05 23.12 9.95
N SER A 243 -12.73 23.56 11.00
CA SER A 243 -12.75 22.90 12.31
C SER A 243 -13.51 21.57 12.32
N GLU A 244 -14.37 21.33 11.32
CA GLU A 244 -15.20 20.13 11.20
C GLU A 244 -14.73 19.19 10.09
N ASP A 245 -14.43 19.73 8.91
CA ASP A 245 -13.92 18.96 7.78
C ASP A 245 -12.91 19.79 6.97
N ALA A 246 -11.72 19.23 6.79
CA ALA A 246 -10.64 19.89 6.07
C ALA A 246 -9.71 18.85 5.43
N ARG A 247 -9.11 19.22 4.30
CA ARG A 247 -7.93 18.53 3.77
C ARG A 247 -6.70 19.16 4.40
N VAL A 248 -6.04 18.39 5.25
CA VAL A 248 -4.77 18.78 5.87
C VAL A 248 -3.66 18.58 4.85
N ILE A 249 -2.75 19.55 4.77
CA ILE A 249 -1.64 19.60 3.84
C ILE A 249 -0.35 19.66 4.65
N HIS A 250 0.62 18.82 4.31
CA HIS A 250 2.00 19.00 4.71
C HIS A 250 2.66 19.85 3.61
N ASP A 251 2.95 21.12 3.90
CA ASP A 251 3.35 22.07 2.87
C ASP A 251 4.85 21.98 2.57
N LEU A 252 5.17 21.01 1.74
CA LEU A 252 6.53 20.70 1.30
C LEU A 252 7.05 21.68 0.24
N SER A 253 6.28 22.70 -0.12
CA SER A 253 6.65 23.76 -1.06
C SER A 253 6.95 25.09 -0.37
N PHE A 254 6.77 25.17 0.96
CA PHE A 254 7.07 26.37 1.74
C PHE A 254 8.35 26.23 2.58
N PRO A 255 9.15 27.31 2.73
CA PRO A 255 9.04 28.57 1.99
C PRO A 255 9.49 28.43 0.54
N VAL A 256 9.10 29.38 -0.31
CA VAL A 256 9.59 29.43 -1.70
C VAL A 256 11.12 29.52 -1.67
N HIS A 257 11.80 28.74 -2.53
CA HIS A 257 13.26 28.63 -2.60
C HIS A 257 13.96 27.99 -1.40
N GLY A 258 13.23 27.54 -0.37
CA GLY A 258 13.80 26.95 0.84
C GLY A 258 13.04 25.72 1.33
N SER A 259 12.27 25.06 0.46
CA SER A 259 11.37 23.96 0.82
C SER A 259 11.90 22.60 0.39
N VAL A 260 11.35 21.54 0.98
CA VAL A 260 11.66 20.14 0.63
C VAL A 260 11.55 19.89 -0.87
N ASN A 261 10.50 20.39 -1.51
CA ASN A 261 10.30 20.24 -2.95
C ASN A 261 11.34 20.97 -3.77
N GLU A 262 11.85 22.10 -3.28
CA GLU A 262 12.85 22.86 -4.01
C GLU A 262 14.23 22.23 -3.94
N PHE A 263 14.56 21.55 -2.84
CA PHE A 263 15.77 20.73 -2.74
C PHE A 263 15.60 19.30 -3.25
N THR A 264 14.39 18.87 -3.61
CA THR A 264 14.16 17.56 -4.23
C THR A 264 14.64 17.60 -5.69
N VAL A 265 15.49 16.64 -6.08
CA VAL A 265 15.81 16.41 -7.48
C VAL A 265 14.59 15.75 -8.14
N PRO A 266 13.99 16.36 -9.18
CA PRO A 266 12.82 15.78 -9.84
C PRO A 266 13.11 14.39 -10.41
N GLU A 267 12.18 13.47 -10.22
CA GLU A 267 12.27 12.14 -10.83
C GLU A 267 11.77 12.19 -12.28
N THR A 268 12.70 12.38 -13.21
CA THR A 268 12.40 12.52 -14.64
C THR A 268 12.39 11.20 -15.41
N LYS A 269 12.91 10.10 -14.82
CA LYS A 269 12.94 8.79 -15.50
C LYS A 269 11.59 8.08 -15.47
N ILE A 270 10.73 8.43 -14.52
CA ILE A 270 9.39 7.87 -14.42
C ILE A 270 8.42 8.79 -15.15
N ASN A 271 8.14 8.46 -16.42
CA ASN A 271 7.09 9.13 -17.15
C ASN A 271 5.72 8.70 -16.61
N VAL A 272 5.06 9.60 -15.89
CA VAL A 272 3.71 9.39 -15.36
C VAL A 272 2.73 9.66 -16.50
N HIS A 273 2.15 8.59 -17.04
CA HIS A 273 1.15 8.65 -18.09
C HIS A 273 -0.19 8.12 -17.58
N TYR A 274 -1.26 8.82 -17.93
CA TYR A 274 -2.64 8.41 -17.67
C TYR A 274 -3.37 8.31 -19.00
N ASP A 275 -4.14 7.24 -19.19
CA ASP A 275 -4.91 7.02 -20.43
C ASP A 275 -6.00 8.09 -20.62
N GLY A 276 -6.50 8.63 -19.51
CA GLY A 276 -7.52 9.66 -19.51
C GLY A 276 -8.93 9.11 -19.77
N ALA A 277 -9.92 9.97 -19.58
CA ALA A 277 -11.34 9.62 -19.65
C ALA A 277 -11.76 9.29 -21.09
N ARG A 278 -11.09 9.91 -22.07
CA ARG A 278 -11.30 9.64 -23.49
C ARG A 278 -10.95 8.20 -23.85
N ALA A 279 -9.85 7.65 -23.32
CA ALA A 279 -9.47 6.26 -23.59
C ALA A 279 -10.45 5.27 -22.96
N ILE A 280 -10.94 5.57 -21.75
CA ILE A 280 -11.98 4.76 -21.09
C ILE A 280 -13.29 4.81 -21.91
N ALA A 281 -13.73 5.99 -22.34
CA ALA A 281 -14.92 6.16 -23.15
C ALA A 281 -14.81 5.43 -24.52
N ALA A 282 -13.67 5.59 -25.21
CA ALA A 282 -13.40 4.91 -26.47
C ALA A 282 -13.45 3.38 -26.32
N ARG A 283 -12.92 2.84 -25.21
CA ARG A 283 -13.02 1.41 -24.93
C ARG A 283 -14.46 0.95 -24.66
N ILE A 284 -15.26 1.76 -23.96
CA ILE A 284 -16.70 1.47 -23.76
C ILE A 284 -17.40 1.41 -25.12
N GLU A 285 -17.19 2.38 -26.00
CA GLU A 285 -17.77 2.42 -27.34
C GLU A 285 -17.34 1.21 -28.19
N GLU A 286 -16.04 0.84 -28.14
CA GLU A 286 -15.51 -0.32 -28.84
C GLU A 286 -16.20 -1.61 -28.36
N VAL A 287 -16.32 -1.79 -27.03
CA VAL A 287 -16.96 -2.97 -26.45
C VAL A 287 -18.46 -3.00 -26.78
N GLU A 288 -19.17 -1.87 -26.70
CA GLU A 288 -20.59 -1.79 -27.08
C GLU A 288 -20.81 -2.05 -28.58
N THR A 289 -19.88 -1.64 -29.44
CA THR A 289 -19.95 -1.92 -30.89
C THR A 289 -19.87 -3.41 -31.18
N HIS A 290 -18.97 -4.13 -30.50
CA HIS A 290 -18.76 -5.57 -30.72
C HIS A 290 -19.69 -6.45 -29.88
N TYR A 291 -20.16 -5.96 -28.73
CA TYR A 291 -21.00 -6.66 -27.76
C TYR A 291 -22.10 -5.74 -27.18
N PRO A 292 -23.12 -5.39 -27.98
CA PRO A 292 -24.15 -4.44 -27.57
C PRO A 292 -24.86 -4.84 -26.26
N GLY A 293 -24.96 -3.91 -25.32
CA GLY A 293 -25.60 -4.06 -24.00
C GLY A 293 -24.79 -4.86 -22.98
N LEU A 294 -23.59 -5.34 -23.36
CA LEU A 294 -22.75 -6.18 -22.52
C LEU A 294 -21.51 -5.47 -22.00
N ALA A 295 -21.26 -4.20 -22.32
CA ALA A 295 -20.11 -3.51 -21.75
C ALA A 295 -20.27 -3.33 -20.24
N ARG A 296 -19.17 -3.52 -19.53
CA ARG A 296 -19.13 -3.40 -18.08
C ARG A 296 -17.77 -2.83 -17.66
N LEU A 297 -17.80 -1.89 -16.73
CA LEU A 297 -16.64 -1.23 -16.15
C LEU A 297 -16.41 -1.72 -14.72
N MET A 298 -15.18 -2.12 -14.42
CA MET A 298 -14.69 -2.29 -13.07
C MET A 298 -13.72 -1.14 -12.77
N SER A 299 -13.97 -0.40 -11.70
CA SER A 299 -13.11 0.68 -11.24
C SER A 299 -12.66 0.41 -9.81
N GLY A 300 -11.39 0.62 -9.52
CA GLY A 300 -10.82 0.48 -8.18
C GLY A 300 -9.94 1.67 -7.83
N ASP A 301 -10.32 2.38 -6.77
CA ASP A 301 -9.55 3.46 -6.14
C ASP A 301 -8.57 2.91 -5.08
N VAL A 302 -7.34 3.45 -5.08
CA VAL A 302 -6.30 3.13 -4.10
C VAL A 302 -6.21 4.28 -3.08
N SER A 303 -7.16 4.28 -2.13
CA SER A 303 -7.33 5.39 -1.19
C SER A 303 -6.06 5.79 -0.43
N GLY A 304 -5.61 7.02 -0.67
CA GLY A 304 -4.39 7.56 -0.07
C GLY A 304 -3.12 6.92 -0.62
N ALA A 305 -3.14 6.48 -1.88
CA ALA A 305 -2.06 5.87 -2.68
C ALA A 305 -0.63 6.13 -2.18
N PHE A 306 -0.22 7.41 -2.13
CA PHE A 306 1.15 7.79 -1.75
C PHE A 306 1.53 7.33 -0.34
N ARG A 307 0.58 7.33 0.60
CA ARG A 307 0.78 6.96 2.00
C ARG A 307 1.08 5.48 2.21
N HIS A 308 1.03 4.67 1.17
CA HIS A 308 1.38 3.25 1.25
C HIS A 308 2.76 2.96 0.70
N ILE A 309 3.35 3.91 -0.02
CA ILE A 309 4.70 3.81 -0.55
C ILE A 309 5.66 4.29 0.54
N PRO A 310 6.46 3.38 1.14
CA PRO A 310 7.35 3.75 2.23
C PRO A 310 8.53 4.59 1.72
N LEU A 311 8.94 5.57 2.52
CA LEU A 311 10.22 6.26 2.33
C LEU A 311 11.34 5.44 2.96
N HIS A 312 12.53 5.50 2.35
CA HIS A 312 13.73 4.96 2.95
C HIS A 312 14.01 5.64 4.29
N ALA A 313 14.36 4.86 5.31
CA ALA A 313 14.46 5.34 6.70
C ALA A 313 15.41 6.55 6.86
N ASP A 314 16.56 6.54 6.16
CA ASP A 314 17.57 7.61 6.22
C ASP A 314 17.08 8.96 5.69
N HIS A 315 15.93 9.00 5.00
CA HIS A 315 15.39 10.22 4.42
C HIS A 315 14.09 10.69 5.07
N CYS A 316 13.49 9.88 5.95
CA CYS A 316 12.20 10.21 6.57
C CYS A 316 12.28 11.51 7.40
N GLY A 317 13.39 11.77 8.09
CA GLY A 317 13.60 12.98 8.89
C GLY A 317 13.41 14.30 8.11
N ARG A 318 13.62 14.27 6.78
CA ARG A 318 13.43 15.45 5.91
C ARG A 318 11.98 15.74 5.55
N PHE A 319 11.07 14.86 5.96
CA PHE A 319 9.63 15.00 5.81
C PHE A 319 9.01 15.08 7.20
N ALA A 320 9.44 16.07 7.98
CA ALA A 320 8.93 16.30 9.32
C ALA A 320 8.06 17.56 9.39
N GLY A 321 7.30 17.69 10.46
CA GLY A 321 6.55 18.90 10.80
C GLY A 321 6.27 18.93 12.29
N THR A 322 6.01 20.11 12.85
CA THR A 322 5.75 20.26 14.30
C THR A 322 4.33 20.72 14.56
N ILE A 323 3.79 20.36 15.72
CA ILE A 323 2.59 21.01 16.28
C ILE A 323 2.97 21.49 17.68
N PRO A 324 3.48 22.73 17.80
CA PRO A 324 3.92 23.28 19.08
C PRO A 324 2.82 23.27 20.15
N GLU A 325 1.56 23.48 19.76
CA GLU A 325 0.41 23.45 20.67
C GLU A 325 0.22 22.11 21.40
N LEU A 326 0.81 21.03 20.88
CA LEU A 326 0.77 19.69 21.45
C LEU A 326 2.14 19.17 21.90
N GLY A 327 3.21 19.96 21.70
CA GLY A 327 4.57 19.54 21.99
C GLY A 327 5.06 18.37 21.15
N VAL A 328 4.60 18.24 19.90
CA VAL A 328 4.92 17.07 19.06
C VAL A 328 5.72 17.41 17.80
N LEU A 329 6.63 16.50 17.47
CA LEU A 329 7.30 16.34 16.19
C LEU A 329 6.64 15.18 15.43
N ILE A 330 6.28 15.38 14.17
CA ILE A 330 5.70 14.36 13.30
C ILE A 330 6.67 14.10 12.16
N VAL A 331 6.96 12.83 11.87
CA VAL A 331 7.79 12.40 10.75
C VAL A 331 6.96 11.51 9.84
N ASP A 332 6.87 11.87 8.55
CA ASP A 332 6.25 11.03 7.52
C ASP A 332 7.14 9.80 7.25
N LEU A 333 6.56 8.61 7.37
CA LEU A 333 7.24 7.35 7.08
C LEU A 333 6.93 6.84 5.66
N CYS A 334 5.98 7.47 4.96
CA CYS A 334 5.60 7.13 3.60
C CYS A 334 5.62 8.40 2.74
N CYS A 335 5.55 8.23 1.42
CA CYS A 335 5.53 9.37 0.50
C CYS A 335 4.39 10.33 0.86
N PRO A 336 4.69 11.57 1.30
CA PRO A 336 3.67 12.50 1.73
C PRO A 336 2.93 13.09 0.54
N PHE A 337 1.69 13.51 0.77
CA PHE A 337 0.98 14.33 -0.20
C PHE A 337 1.65 15.71 -0.28
N GLY A 338 1.84 16.22 -1.49
CA GLY A 338 2.53 17.49 -1.72
C GLY A 338 4.02 17.36 -2.04
N TRP A 339 4.64 16.19 -1.85
CA TRP A 339 6.02 15.98 -2.32
C TRP A 339 6.07 15.78 -3.84
N ARG A 340 6.98 16.50 -4.51
CA ARG A 340 7.11 16.57 -5.97
C ARG A 340 7.28 15.19 -6.63
N ASN A 341 7.95 14.24 -5.96
CA ASN A 341 8.19 12.90 -6.52
C ASN A 341 7.20 11.83 -6.01
N SER A 342 6.24 12.15 -5.13
CA SER A 342 5.20 11.18 -4.70
C SER A 342 4.43 10.57 -5.87
N PRO A 343 4.02 11.33 -6.91
CA PRO A 343 3.35 10.77 -8.08
C PRO A 343 4.22 9.77 -8.84
N ALA A 344 5.51 10.08 -9.05
CA ALA A 344 6.45 9.18 -9.72
C ALA A 344 6.67 7.87 -8.91
N ALA A 345 6.81 7.99 -7.59
CA ALA A 345 6.94 6.84 -6.71
C ALA A 345 5.71 5.92 -6.79
N TYR A 346 4.50 6.49 -6.78
CA TYR A 346 3.28 5.70 -6.92
C TYR A 346 3.07 5.18 -8.34
N ALA A 347 3.49 5.87 -9.39
CA ALA A 347 3.36 5.37 -10.77
C ALA A 347 4.09 4.03 -11.00
N ILE A 348 5.12 3.73 -10.19
CA ILE A 348 5.76 2.41 -10.15
C ILE A 348 4.83 1.36 -9.51
N ALA A 349 4.20 1.66 -8.38
CA ALA A 349 3.27 0.73 -7.74
C ALA A 349 1.97 0.56 -8.54
N GLY A 350 1.35 1.67 -8.96
CA GLY A 350 0.15 1.70 -9.76
C GLY A 350 0.35 1.05 -11.13
N GLY A 351 1.49 1.30 -11.78
CA GLY A 351 1.82 0.63 -13.04
C GLY A 351 1.99 -0.88 -12.87
N ALA A 352 2.51 -1.35 -11.73
CA ALA A 352 2.59 -2.78 -11.45
C ALA A 352 1.20 -3.42 -11.30
N ILE A 353 0.27 -2.73 -10.64
CA ILE A 353 -1.14 -3.16 -10.51
C ILE A 353 -1.75 -3.29 -11.90
N ASN A 354 -1.66 -2.24 -12.72
CA ASN A 354 -2.19 -2.21 -14.06
C ASN A 354 -1.58 -3.29 -14.95
N HIS A 355 -0.25 -3.48 -14.89
CA HIS A 355 0.45 -4.51 -15.67
C HIS A 355 0.00 -5.92 -15.33
N LEU A 356 -0.17 -6.24 -14.05
CA LEU A 356 -0.66 -7.55 -13.63
C LEU A 356 -2.12 -7.77 -14.08
N TYR A 357 -2.95 -6.73 -14.09
CA TYR A 357 -4.31 -6.82 -14.61
C TYR A 357 -4.33 -6.97 -16.12
N SER A 358 -3.66 -6.10 -16.87
CA SER A 358 -3.68 -6.12 -18.33
C SER A 358 -3.12 -7.41 -18.90
N THR A 359 -2.09 -7.99 -18.27
CA THR A 359 -1.53 -9.29 -18.68
C THR A 359 -2.31 -10.50 -18.13
N SER A 360 -3.41 -10.26 -17.41
CA SER A 360 -4.35 -11.31 -17.01
C SER A 360 -5.42 -11.50 -18.08
N LYS A 361 -5.98 -12.71 -18.16
CA LYS A 361 -7.05 -13.06 -19.09
C LYS A 361 -8.15 -13.87 -18.41
N ALA A 362 -9.34 -13.86 -19.01
CA ALA A 362 -10.42 -14.73 -18.56
C ALA A 362 -10.06 -16.20 -18.81
N LEU A 363 -9.96 -17.00 -17.74
CA LEU A 363 -9.74 -18.43 -17.82
C LEU A 363 -11.01 -19.16 -17.37
N TRP A 364 -11.71 -19.80 -18.31
CA TRP A 364 -12.76 -20.78 -18.03
C TRP A 364 -12.80 -21.79 -19.19
N PRO A 365 -12.89 -23.12 -18.93
CA PRO A 365 -13.01 -24.16 -19.96
C PRO A 365 -13.98 -23.92 -21.13
N LEU A 366 -15.06 -23.14 -20.93
CA LEU A 366 -16.05 -22.84 -21.98
C LEU A 366 -16.07 -21.35 -22.35
N GLN A 367 -14.96 -20.64 -22.08
CA GLN A 367 -14.80 -19.24 -22.47
C GLN A 367 -14.90 -19.14 -24.00
N PRO A 368 -15.82 -18.33 -24.55
CA PRO A 368 -15.90 -18.11 -25.98
C PRO A 368 -14.55 -17.59 -26.51
N ALA A 369 -14.11 -18.05 -27.69
CA ALA A 369 -12.86 -17.60 -28.31
C ALA A 369 -12.74 -16.06 -28.35
N ARG A 370 -13.87 -15.39 -28.60
CA ARG A 370 -14.04 -13.93 -28.60
C ARG A 370 -13.74 -13.22 -27.27
N GLY A 371 -13.69 -13.93 -26.14
CA GLY A 371 -13.38 -13.39 -24.81
C GLY A 371 -12.11 -13.97 -24.18
N THR A 372 -11.19 -14.51 -24.98
CA THR A 372 -9.93 -15.11 -24.49
C THR A 372 -8.75 -14.15 -24.42
N GLY A 373 -8.96 -12.90 -24.86
CA GLY A 373 -7.97 -11.83 -24.84
C GLY A 373 -7.53 -11.44 -23.43
N GLU A 374 -6.39 -10.76 -23.39
CA GLU A 374 -5.92 -9.99 -22.24
C GLU A 374 -6.89 -8.86 -21.90
N PHE A 375 -6.91 -8.45 -20.64
CA PHE A 375 -7.78 -7.36 -20.20
C PHE A 375 -7.24 -6.00 -20.66
N ASP A 376 -8.15 -5.09 -21.00
CA ASP A 376 -7.80 -3.70 -21.26
C ASP A 376 -7.98 -2.87 -19.99
N ASP A 377 -6.89 -2.69 -19.24
CA ASP A 377 -6.83 -1.88 -18.02
C ASP A 377 -6.31 -0.48 -18.33
N LYS A 378 -7.04 0.53 -17.85
CA LYS A 378 -6.81 1.96 -18.04
C LYS A 378 -6.54 2.61 -16.70
N VAL A 379 -5.53 3.46 -16.64
CA VAL A 379 -5.15 4.17 -15.40
C VAL A 379 -5.52 5.64 -15.51
N TRP A 380 -6.17 6.14 -14.46
CA TRP A 380 -6.30 7.57 -14.19
C TRP A 380 -5.82 7.83 -12.76
N CYS A 381 -4.65 8.45 -12.59
CA CYS A 381 -4.06 8.69 -11.27
C CYS A 381 -3.96 7.40 -10.42
N ASP A 382 -4.75 7.31 -9.35
CA ASP A 382 -4.89 6.19 -8.44
C ASP A 382 -6.07 5.26 -8.74
N ASP A 383 -6.89 5.60 -9.74
CA ASP A 383 -7.96 4.76 -10.25
C ASP A 383 -7.45 3.78 -11.32
N HIS A 384 -7.77 2.50 -11.13
CA HIS A 384 -7.50 1.41 -12.07
C HIS A 384 -8.83 0.93 -12.66
N ASN A 385 -8.98 1.00 -13.98
CA ASN A 385 -10.25 0.87 -14.68
C ASN A 385 -10.18 -0.17 -15.80
N CYS A 386 -10.99 -1.22 -15.69
CA CYS A 386 -11.05 -2.28 -16.69
C CYS A 386 -12.44 -2.32 -17.32
N VAL A 387 -12.50 -2.25 -18.66
CA VAL A 387 -13.75 -2.27 -19.44
C VAL A 387 -13.78 -3.52 -20.31
N GLU A 388 -14.71 -4.42 -20.02
CA GLU A 388 -14.79 -5.74 -20.67
C GLU A 388 -16.24 -6.15 -20.94
N PRO A 389 -16.50 -6.94 -22.00
CA PRO A 389 -17.82 -7.44 -22.28
C PRO A 389 -18.22 -8.57 -21.31
N ALA A 390 -19.49 -8.61 -20.94
CA ALA A 390 -20.07 -9.65 -20.08
C ALA A 390 -20.37 -10.97 -20.82
N VAL A 391 -19.40 -11.49 -21.57
CA VAL A 391 -19.54 -12.71 -22.40
C VAL A 391 -19.56 -14.03 -21.61
N ALA A 392 -19.41 -13.98 -20.28
CA ALA A 392 -19.49 -15.14 -19.39
C ALA A 392 -20.33 -14.82 -18.14
N LEU A 393 -21.04 -15.83 -17.61
CA LEU A 393 -21.88 -15.73 -16.39
C LEU A 393 -21.14 -15.22 -15.14
N GLY A 394 -19.80 -15.25 -15.15
CA GLY A 394 -18.95 -14.84 -14.04
C GLY A 394 -18.69 -13.34 -13.88
N TRP A 395 -19.46 -12.44 -14.53
CA TRP A 395 -19.29 -10.99 -14.30
C TRP A 395 -19.83 -10.54 -12.93
N ARG A 396 -20.85 -11.23 -12.38
CA ARG A 396 -21.47 -10.85 -11.09
C ARG A 396 -20.57 -11.08 -9.87
N ASP A 397 -19.65 -12.05 -9.92
CA ASP A 397 -18.71 -12.38 -8.83
C ASP A 397 -17.28 -11.83 -9.03
N ARG A 398 -17.02 -11.15 -10.14
CA ARG A 398 -15.72 -10.50 -10.41
C ARG A 398 -15.50 -9.19 -9.64
N ARG A 399 -16.43 -8.80 -8.75
CA ARG A 399 -16.27 -7.64 -7.88
C ARG A 399 -15.12 -7.90 -6.91
N ARG A 400 -13.98 -7.25 -7.15
CA ARG A 400 -12.72 -7.25 -6.37
C ARG A 400 -11.71 -8.32 -6.80
N SER A 401 -11.22 -8.29 -8.04
CA SER A 401 -10.11 -9.16 -8.45
C SER A 401 -8.80 -8.78 -7.74
N SER A 402 -8.23 -9.72 -7.00
CA SER A 402 -6.82 -9.99 -6.70
C SER A 402 -5.72 -8.92 -6.79
N ALA A 403 -5.40 -8.23 -7.91
CA ALA A 403 -4.06 -7.62 -8.08
C ALA A 403 -3.72 -6.47 -7.09
N GLN A 404 -4.66 -5.58 -6.75
CA GLN A 404 -4.46 -4.60 -5.66
C GLN A 404 -4.21 -5.30 -4.30
N ARG A 405 -4.93 -6.40 -4.03
CA ARG A 405 -4.71 -7.27 -2.86
C ARG A 405 -3.42 -8.11 -2.99
N TRP A 406 -2.93 -8.34 -4.21
CA TRP A 406 -1.77 -9.17 -4.56
C TRP A 406 -0.47 -8.37 -4.68
N LEU A 407 -0.48 -7.05 -4.80
CA LEU A 407 0.75 -6.25 -4.70
C LEU A 407 0.88 -5.63 -3.32
N LEU A 408 -0.25 -5.25 -2.73
CA LEU A 408 -0.23 -4.40 -1.56
C LEU A 408 -1.03 -4.96 -0.38
N SER A 409 -1.86 -5.99 -0.57
CA SER A 409 -2.76 -6.60 0.45
C SER A 409 -3.45 -5.59 1.35
N TRP A 410 -4.32 -4.77 0.75
CA TRP A 410 -5.08 -3.77 1.48
C TRP A 410 -6.36 -4.41 1.99
N ASP A 411 -6.28 -4.97 3.18
CA ASP A 411 -7.41 -5.04 4.09
C ASP A 411 -6.84 -4.93 5.51
N ARG A 412 -7.52 -4.15 6.35
CA ARG A 412 -7.30 -4.21 7.80
C ARG A 412 -7.54 -5.66 8.25
N PRO A 413 -6.82 -6.18 9.26
CA PRO A 413 -7.27 -7.39 9.92
C PRO A 413 -8.73 -7.18 10.36
N PRO A 414 -9.61 -8.20 10.28
CA PRO A 414 -10.93 -8.09 10.87
C PRO A 414 -10.74 -7.73 12.33
N VAL A 415 -11.13 -6.51 12.71
CA VAL A 415 -11.34 -6.18 14.11
C VAL A 415 -12.42 -7.15 14.57
N THR A 416 -12.04 -8.10 15.42
CA THR A 416 -12.97 -8.91 16.17
C THR A 416 -13.87 -7.94 16.92
N LYS A 417 -15.08 -7.72 16.40
CA LYS A 417 -16.17 -7.22 17.23
C LYS A 417 -16.42 -8.31 18.25
N THR A 418 -15.81 -8.19 19.41
CA THR A 418 -16.26 -8.89 20.62
C THR A 418 -17.72 -8.50 20.79
N ASN A 419 -18.59 -9.47 20.54
CA ASN A 419 -20.01 -9.36 20.86
C ASN A 419 -20.12 -9.21 22.38
N LEU A 420 -20.22 -7.97 22.85
CA LEU A 420 -20.83 -7.68 24.14
C LEU A 420 -22.32 -8.04 24.01
N ARG A 421 -22.64 -9.29 24.34
CA ARG A 421 -23.99 -9.65 24.73
C ARG A 421 -24.30 -8.87 26.01
N ARG A 422 -25.42 -8.15 25.97
CA ARG A 422 -26.05 -7.51 27.12
C ARG A 422 -26.25 -8.55 28.22
N GLY A 423 -25.73 -8.26 29.41
CA GLY A 423 -26.34 -8.68 30.67
C GLY A 423 -27.32 -7.61 31.10
#